data_AF-A0A1H2T2Q0-F1
#
_entry.id   AF-A0A1H2T2Q0-F1
#
_cell.length_a   1.000
_cell.length_b   1.000
_cell.length_c   1.000
_cell.angle_alpha   90.00
_cell.angle_beta   90.00
_cell.angle_gamma   90.00
#
_symmetry.space_group_name_H-M   'P 1'
#
loop_
_entity.id
_entity.type
_entity.pdbx_description
1 polymer ?
#
loop_
_entity_poly.entity_id
_entity_poly.type
_entity_poly.pdbx_seq_one_letter_code
_entity_poly.pdbx_strand_id
1 'polypeptide(L)'
;MKQFLKKAMTFITILVVSLSFNGCENDDCNMPEIFAGFSHTINANTVTFINTSTEVRYYDWNFGDGTTSTEINPVKTYANGTYTVRLKITNVAGESAVYEDIIIISGASVGSACTTETAESMLAASLNVTFKTDQTANIIKDGANFSWSDNPKSDAGINLSCKVGKVTKTGTNPWDNVQISLDAKLDFTTKSGLKLKVFSIVPGYKVLVKLEDKANPGTNTELEITTTKTNEWEELSFPFAGTQSGKYDKIVLIFDLATKNTNSYYFDDLTLYGTGSGTPTGTACTTEAVESMAAASLNITFKTDQTPNVINDGANFSWVANPKSDTGINTSCKVGKIVKLGNNPWDNNQINLNAKLDFNTNSGLKIKVYSAKAGFKVRIKLEEKANAGNNTELEVTTTKTNEWEELTFPFASTNSGKFDKIVLFFDLNANNKDTYYFDDLALYGTGSGTGSGTGGGTGTPGTATGDIAVNGGFEDGNLDGWAVYKNGGIIIADNTTSKTGTWSAKLYASPDGKNPTLKQERKGAGGIKVGDKVKITFDYKGALTGESGTYSLQSFVEAANGVNQVVNMSVNPTSTWQNYTITYTVAAGDVSGGITTEFVAICGGVAGCSSTLYLDNVSVVINP
;
A
#
# COMPACT_ATOMS: atom_id res chain seq x y z
N MET A 1 92.39 -17.02 27.85
CA MET A 1 92.58 -16.13 26.69
C MET A 1 91.96 -16.76 25.43
N LYS A 2 90.63 -16.76 25.35
CA LYS A 2 89.76 -16.94 24.15
C LYS A 2 88.28 -16.79 24.56
N GLN A 3 88.05 -15.88 25.52
CA GLN A 3 86.74 -15.45 26.03
C GLN A 3 86.66 -13.91 25.96
N PHE A 4 87.37 -13.35 24.98
CA PHE A 4 87.48 -11.93 24.67
C PHE A 4 87.33 -11.80 23.14
N LEU A 5 86.44 -10.91 22.71
CA LEU A 5 86.07 -10.58 21.31
C LEU A 5 85.05 -11.50 20.60
N LYS A 6 83.78 -11.36 20.98
CA LYS A 6 82.67 -11.18 20.02
C LYS A 6 81.48 -10.49 20.72
N LYS A 7 81.33 -9.20 20.43
CA LYS A 7 80.09 -8.38 20.51
C LYS A 7 79.56 -8.09 21.93
N ALA A 8 80.10 -7.13 22.69
CA ALA A 8 80.01 -5.68 22.47
C ALA A 8 78.57 -5.15 22.30
N MET A 9 77.69 -5.30 23.32
CA MET A 9 76.56 -4.39 23.54
C MET A 9 75.89 -4.61 24.91
N THR A 10 76.53 -4.29 26.03
CA THR A 10 75.78 -4.10 27.28
C THR A 10 76.55 -3.16 28.21
N PHE A 11 75.90 -2.06 28.59
CA PHE A 11 76.34 -0.98 29.48
C PHE A 11 77.25 0.11 28.90
N ILE A 12 76.64 1.25 28.47
CA ILE A 12 77.13 2.64 28.59
C ILE A 12 76.00 3.65 28.24
N THR A 13 75.81 4.65 29.11
CA THR A 13 75.17 5.99 28.96
C THR A 13 73.66 6.19 28.68
N ILE A 14 73.03 6.76 29.71
CA ILE A 14 72.03 7.84 29.70
C ILE A 14 72.61 9.10 29.00
N LEU A 15 71.82 9.85 28.21
CA LEU A 15 71.66 11.33 28.21
C LEU A 15 71.40 12.00 26.81
N VAL A 16 70.14 12.38 26.58
CA VAL A 16 69.59 13.64 25.98
C VAL A 16 69.93 14.05 24.53
N VAL A 17 68.92 13.96 23.64
CA VAL A 17 68.48 15.07 22.76
C VAL A 17 66.95 15.14 22.83
N SER A 18 66.48 16.08 23.61
CA SER A 18 65.16 16.72 23.54
C SER A 18 65.10 17.65 22.33
N LEU A 19 63.87 17.86 21.81
CA LEU A 19 63.35 18.86 20.84
C LEU A 19 62.98 18.23 19.47
N SER A 20 61.75 18.30 18.94
CA SER A 20 60.47 18.85 19.41
C SER A 20 59.42 18.63 18.31
N PHE A 21 58.33 17.94 18.62
CA PHE A 21 56.96 18.17 18.15
C PHE A 21 56.09 17.70 19.33
N ASN A 22 55.67 18.56 20.27
CA ASN A 22 54.50 19.44 20.23
C ASN A 22 53.24 18.80 19.64
N GLY A 23 52.22 18.64 20.51
CA GLY A 23 50.81 18.28 20.21
C GLY A 23 50.48 16.84 20.64
N CYS A 24 49.65 16.53 21.63
CA CYS A 24 48.69 17.31 22.40
C CYS A 24 48.67 16.79 23.86
N GLU A 25 48.53 17.73 24.80
CA GLU A 25 47.95 17.50 26.12
C GLU A 25 46.47 17.12 25.95
N ASN A 26 45.95 16.18 26.74
CA ASN A 26 44.51 15.95 26.94
C ASN A 26 43.61 16.11 25.70
N ASP A 27 43.68 15.18 24.75
CA ASP A 27 42.56 14.93 23.85
C ASP A 27 42.09 13.51 24.12
N ASP A 28 40.81 13.36 24.47
CA ASP A 28 40.09 12.12 24.31
C ASP A 28 40.46 11.56 22.94
N CYS A 29 41.30 10.52 22.90
CA CYS A 29 41.49 9.72 21.70
C CYS A 29 40.17 8.99 21.47
N ASN A 30 39.18 9.72 20.94
CA ASN A 30 37.89 9.18 20.57
C ASN A 30 38.14 8.38 19.30
N MET A 31 38.63 7.15 19.50
CA MET A 31 38.84 6.22 18.41
C MET A 31 37.48 6.01 17.74
N PRO A 32 37.41 6.06 16.39
CA PRO A 32 36.13 6.01 15.72
C PRO A 32 35.42 4.69 16.06
N GLU A 33 34.14 4.80 16.40
CA GLU A 33 33.32 3.68 16.85
C GLU A 33 33.23 2.63 15.74
N ILE A 34 33.62 1.40 16.05
CA ILE A 34 33.62 0.29 15.12
C ILE A 34 32.19 -0.25 14.94
N PHE A 35 31.70 -0.28 13.69
CA PHE A 35 30.35 -0.77 13.39
C PHE A 35 30.42 -2.06 12.58
N ALA A 36 29.75 -3.12 13.06
CA ALA A 36 29.60 -4.38 12.36
C ALA A 36 28.26 -4.42 11.62
N GLY A 37 28.27 -4.82 10.36
CA GLY A 37 27.05 -4.99 9.57
C GLY A 37 27.29 -5.77 8.29
N PHE A 38 26.24 -6.42 7.79
CA PHE A 38 26.21 -6.97 6.45
C PHE A 38 24.79 -6.97 5.88
N SER A 39 24.70 -7.09 4.55
CA SER A 39 23.49 -7.46 3.82
C SER A 39 23.74 -8.73 3.01
N HIS A 40 22.70 -9.32 2.42
CA HIS A 40 22.83 -10.57 1.67
C HIS A 40 21.84 -10.67 0.51
N THR A 41 22.16 -11.50 -0.48
CA THR A 41 21.23 -11.95 -1.53
C THR A 41 21.21 -13.46 -1.58
N ILE A 42 20.04 -14.07 -1.77
CA ILE A 42 19.86 -15.52 -1.85
C ILE A 42 19.50 -15.90 -3.29
N ASN A 43 20.22 -16.86 -3.86
CA ASN A 43 19.90 -17.50 -5.13
C ASN A 43 19.87 -19.02 -4.93
N ALA A 44 18.68 -19.60 -4.95
CA ALA A 44 18.42 -20.97 -4.51
C ALA A 44 19.01 -21.21 -3.11
N ASN A 45 20.05 -22.04 -3.00
CA ASN A 45 20.72 -22.34 -1.74
C ASN A 45 22.07 -21.61 -1.59
N THR A 46 22.42 -20.69 -2.50
CA THR A 46 23.65 -19.90 -2.44
C THR A 46 23.35 -18.47 -1.99
N VAL A 47 24.02 -18.04 -0.92
CA VAL A 47 23.92 -16.72 -0.31
C VAL A 47 25.21 -15.95 -0.60
N THR A 48 25.08 -14.75 -1.14
CA THR A 48 26.20 -13.81 -1.29
C THR A 48 26.08 -12.74 -0.21
N PHE A 49 27.11 -12.58 0.61
CA PHE A 49 27.16 -11.58 1.67
C PHE A 49 27.90 -10.33 1.21
N ILE A 50 27.37 -9.17 1.58
CA ILE A 50 27.95 -7.85 1.30
C ILE A 50 28.24 -7.19 2.64
N ASN A 51 29.51 -6.99 2.95
CA ASN A 51 29.92 -6.31 4.18
C ASN A 51 29.56 -4.81 4.13
N THR A 52 29.02 -4.30 5.24
CA THR A 52 28.70 -2.88 5.44
C THR A 52 29.39 -2.31 6.68
N SER A 53 30.37 -3.04 7.23
CA SER A 53 31.13 -2.63 8.41
C SER A 53 32.01 -1.41 8.15
N THR A 54 32.26 -0.62 9.19
CA THR A 54 33.21 0.52 9.15
C THR A 54 34.36 0.30 10.14
N GLU A 55 35.48 0.98 9.91
CA GLU A 55 36.67 0.94 10.79
C GLU A 55 37.23 -0.48 11.04
N VAL A 56 37.19 -1.37 10.03
CA VAL A 56 37.56 -2.79 10.15
C VAL A 56 38.94 -3.10 9.53
N ARG A 57 39.69 -4.01 10.17
CA ARG A 57 40.93 -4.60 9.65
C ARG A 57 40.82 -6.10 9.36
N TYR A 58 40.07 -6.83 10.17
CA TYR A 58 39.89 -8.28 10.07
C TYR A 58 38.41 -8.66 10.13
N TYR A 59 38.03 -9.68 9.35
CA TYR A 59 36.68 -10.24 9.28
C TYR A 59 36.71 -11.68 9.76
N ASP A 60 35.70 -12.08 10.54
CA ASP A 60 35.49 -13.44 11.01
C ASP A 60 33.99 -13.76 10.93
N TRP A 61 33.62 -14.48 9.89
CA TRP A 61 32.26 -14.94 9.63
C TRP A 61 32.03 -16.30 10.26
N ASN A 62 30.89 -16.47 10.91
CA ASN A 62 30.32 -17.76 11.26
C ASN A 62 28.96 -17.89 10.58
N PHE A 63 28.82 -18.88 9.70
CA PHE A 63 27.64 -19.02 8.85
C PHE A 63 26.46 -19.70 9.54
N GLY A 64 26.58 -20.13 10.80
CA GLY A 64 25.52 -20.80 11.54
C GLY A 64 25.35 -22.29 11.18
N ASP A 65 26.12 -22.80 10.22
CA ASP A 65 26.16 -24.22 9.80
C ASP A 65 27.45 -24.94 10.24
N GLY A 66 28.26 -24.28 11.07
CA GLY A 66 29.56 -24.77 11.54
C GLY A 66 30.75 -24.39 10.65
N THR A 67 30.53 -23.69 9.53
CA THR A 67 31.62 -23.17 8.67
C THR A 67 31.87 -21.68 8.91
N THR A 68 33.10 -21.23 8.57
CA THR A 68 33.56 -19.85 8.77
C THR A 68 34.26 -19.27 7.53
N SER A 69 34.45 -17.95 7.49
CA SER A 69 35.24 -17.26 6.45
C SER A 69 35.91 -15.99 6.99
N THR A 70 36.99 -15.55 6.34
CA THR A 70 37.67 -14.26 6.63
C THR A 70 37.62 -13.30 5.43
N GLU A 71 36.86 -13.65 4.39
CA GLU A 71 36.68 -12.81 3.21
C GLU A 71 35.82 -11.58 3.53
N ILE A 72 36.02 -10.50 2.77
CA ILE A 72 35.23 -9.28 2.92
C ILE A 72 33.77 -9.55 2.53
N ASN A 73 33.54 -10.22 1.40
CA ASN A 73 32.21 -10.51 0.84
C ASN A 73 32.12 -11.99 0.46
N PRO A 74 31.92 -12.92 1.42
CA PRO A 74 31.90 -14.34 1.14
C PRO A 74 30.64 -14.77 0.37
N VAL A 75 30.78 -15.85 -0.41
CA VAL A 75 29.66 -16.57 -1.02
C VAL A 75 29.54 -17.94 -0.36
N LYS A 76 28.36 -18.28 0.15
CA LYS A 76 28.11 -19.49 0.92
C LYS A 76 26.91 -20.26 0.38
N THR A 77 27.10 -21.54 0.10
CA THR A 77 26.00 -22.45 -0.21
C THR A 77 25.56 -23.19 1.06
N TYR A 78 24.26 -23.21 1.31
CA TYR A 78 23.62 -23.82 2.47
C TYR A 78 22.81 -25.06 2.09
N ALA A 79 22.48 -25.88 3.09
CA ALA A 79 21.36 -26.81 2.99
C ALA A 79 20.07 -26.10 3.40
N ASN A 80 18.94 -26.80 3.39
CA ASN A 80 17.69 -26.20 3.84
C ASN A 80 17.70 -26.07 5.36
N GLY A 81 17.29 -24.92 5.85
CA GLY A 81 17.23 -24.65 7.27
C GLY A 81 17.27 -23.16 7.58
N THR A 82 17.25 -22.87 8.87
CA THR A 82 17.40 -21.52 9.39
C THR A 82 18.78 -21.42 10.03
N TYR A 83 19.56 -20.43 9.64
CA TYR A 83 20.94 -20.22 10.05
C TYR A 83 21.10 -18.84 10.67
N THR A 84 21.63 -18.77 11.90
CA THR A 84 22.06 -17.49 12.50
C THR A 84 23.48 -17.19 12.02
N VAL A 85 23.62 -16.24 11.11
CA VAL A 85 24.90 -15.81 10.57
C VAL A 85 25.45 -14.69 11.42
N ARG A 86 26.70 -14.83 11.86
CA ARG A 86 27.42 -13.86 12.68
C ARG A 86 28.65 -13.35 11.94
N LEU A 87 28.81 -12.04 11.86
CA LEU A 87 30.07 -11.39 11.48
C LEU A 87 30.69 -10.74 12.71
N LYS A 88 31.91 -11.14 13.04
CA LYS A 88 32.78 -10.42 13.97
C LYS A 88 33.85 -9.68 13.18
N ILE A 89 34.06 -8.41 13.50
CA ILE A 89 35.13 -7.60 12.92
C ILE A 89 36.10 -7.15 14.00
N THR A 90 37.35 -6.88 13.60
CA THR A 90 38.38 -6.32 14.50
C THR A 90 39.16 -5.22 13.79
N ASN A 91 39.39 -4.08 14.46
CA ASN A 91 40.16 -2.96 13.92
C ASN A 91 41.66 -3.07 14.21
N VAL A 92 42.45 -2.09 13.76
CA VAL A 92 43.92 -2.07 13.96
C VAL A 92 44.34 -1.88 15.41
N ALA A 93 43.47 -1.34 16.26
CA ALA A 93 43.70 -1.15 17.69
C ALA A 93 43.29 -2.37 18.53
N GLY A 94 42.67 -3.38 17.92
CA GLY A 94 42.24 -4.61 18.58
C GLY A 94 40.81 -4.57 19.12
N GLU A 95 40.06 -3.49 18.92
CA GLU A 95 38.63 -3.45 19.25
C GLU A 95 37.81 -4.29 18.27
N SER A 96 36.70 -4.86 18.76
CA SER A 96 35.85 -5.75 17.97
C SER A 96 34.37 -5.42 18.14
N ALA A 97 33.61 -5.57 17.05
CA ALA A 97 32.15 -5.51 17.02
C ALA A 97 31.56 -6.77 16.37
N VAL A 98 30.31 -7.08 16.69
CA VAL A 98 29.61 -8.28 16.21
C VAL A 98 28.23 -7.88 15.69
N TYR A 99 27.84 -8.47 14.56
CA TYR A 99 26.50 -8.36 13.99
C TYR A 99 25.95 -9.74 13.64
N GLU A 100 24.67 -9.96 13.89
CA GLU A 100 23.98 -11.23 13.61
C GLU A 100 22.71 -10.99 12.78
N ASP A 101 22.43 -11.91 11.87
CA ASP A 101 21.17 -11.95 11.12
C ASP A 101 20.72 -13.42 10.93
N ILE A 102 19.42 -13.63 10.72
CA ILE A 102 18.84 -14.96 10.48
C ILE A 102 18.59 -15.15 8.99
N ILE A 103 19.28 -16.14 8.41
CA ILE A 103 19.09 -16.55 7.01
C ILE A 103 18.24 -17.80 6.96
N ILE A 104 17.13 -17.75 6.21
CA ILE A 104 16.26 -18.90 5.99
C ILE A 104 16.49 -19.42 4.57
N ILE A 105 16.97 -20.65 4.48
CA ILE A 105 17.15 -21.38 3.23
C ILE A 105 16.05 -22.43 3.18
N SER A 106 14.96 -22.09 2.50
CA SER A 106 13.90 -23.06 2.23
C SER A 106 14.30 -23.91 1.04
N GLY A 107 14.17 -25.23 1.18
CA GLY A 107 14.41 -26.13 0.06
C GLY A 107 13.48 -25.87 -1.08
N ALA A 108 13.99 -26.12 -2.30
CA ALA A 108 13.14 -26.46 -3.41
C ALA A 108 12.27 -27.67 -2.99
N SER A 109 11.06 -27.39 -2.50
CA SER A 109 9.98 -28.36 -2.46
C SER A 109 9.60 -28.65 -3.91
N VAL A 110 9.87 -29.87 -4.35
CA VAL A 110 9.26 -30.39 -5.57
C VAL A 110 7.79 -30.63 -5.26
N GLY A 111 6.93 -29.70 -5.67
CA GLY A 111 5.49 -29.93 -5.80
C GLY A 111 4.58 -28.76 -5.38
N SER A 112 4.41 -27.81 -6.29
CA SER A 112 3.36 -26.76 -6.33
C SER A 112 3.65 -25.53 -5.45
N ALA A 113 3.60 -24.31 -5.97
CA ALA A 113 2.51 -23.83 -6.80
C ALA A 113 2.94 -22.81 -7.84
N CYS A 114 3.79 -23.21 -8.80
CA CYS A 114 3.68 -22.53 -10.09
C CYS A 114 2.44 -23.06 -10.83
N THR A 115 1.67 -22.19 -11.45
CA THR A 115 0.51 -22.52 -12.27
C THR A 115 0.96 -22.71 -13.72
N THR A 116 0.59 -23.84 -14.31
CA THR A 116 0.79 -24.03 -15.75
C THR A 116 -0.22 -23.19 -16.50
N GLU A 117 0.25 -22.48 -17.52
CA GLU A 117 -0.61 -21.67 -18.36
C GLU A 117 -1.55 -22.52 -19.21
N THR A 118 -2.80 -22.06 -19.30
CA THR A 118 -3.85 -22.78 -20.04
C THR A 118 -4.08 -22.20 -21.44
N ALA A 119 -3.72 -20.94 -21.66
CA ALA A 119 -3.87 -20.26 -22.94
C ALA A 119 -2.67 -19.37 -23.26
N GLU A 120 -2.37 -19.22 -24.54
CA GLU A 120 -1.33 -18.32 -25.07
C GLU A 120 -1.74 -17.92 -26.49
N SER A 121 -1.46 -16.67 -26.88
CA SER A 121 -1.72 -16.17 -28.24
C SER A 121 -0.76 -15.04 -28.60
N MET A 122 -0.19 -15.15 -29.80
CA MET A 122 0.65 -14.11 -30.42
C MET A 122 -0.11 -13.29 -31.48
N LEU A 123 -1.43 -13.51 -31.63
CA LEU A 123 -2.25 -12.82 -32.61
C LEU A 123 -2.64 -11.44 -32.10
N ALA A 124 -2.66 -10.43 -32.96
CA ALA A 124 -3.00 -9.06 -32.59
C ALA A 124 -4.39 -8.94 -31.96
N ALA A 125 -5.38 -9.70 -32.43
CA ALA A 125 -6.77 -9.61 -31.93
C ALA A 125 -6.97 -10.23 -30.54
N SER A 126 -6.09 -11.14 -30.13
CA SER A 126 -6.24 -11.94 -28.90
C SER A 126 -4.94 -12.04 -28.10
N LEU A 127 -4.05 -11.06 -28.27
CA LEU A 127 -2.68 -11.08 -27.73
C LEU A 127 -2.71 -11.44 -26.24
N ASN A 128 -2.01 -12.51 -25.91
CA ASN A 128 -1.91 -13.07 -24.58
C ASN A 128 -0.60 -13.88 -24.46
N VAL A 129 0.51 -13.21 -24.19
CA VAL A 129 1.83 -13.83 -24.08
C VAL A 129 2.08 -14.24 -22.64
N THR A 130 1.88 -15.51 -22.35
CA THR A 130 1.94 -16.11 -20.99
C THR A 130 3.13 -17.07 -20.82
N PHE A 131 3.91 -17.30 -21.88
CA PHE A 131 5.01 -18.25 -21.92
C PHE A 131 4.61 -19.70 -21.61
N LYS A 132 3.37 -20.06 -21.95
CA LYS A 132 2.89 -21.45 -21.99
C LYS A 132 3.79 -22.35 -22.83
N THR A 133 4.33 -21.80 -23.92
CA THR A 133 5.34 -22.46 -24.77
C THR A 133 6.56 -21.56 -24.97
N ASP A 134 7.68 -22.12 -25.44
CA ASP A 134 8.89 -21.35 -25.68
C ASP A 134 8.71 -20.41 -26.88
N GLN A 135 8.59 -19.11 -26.58
CA GLN A 135 8.43 -18.05 -27.57
C GLN A 135 9.74 -17.47 -28.10
N THR A 136 10.90 -18.05 -27.77
CA THR A 136 12.22 -17.47 -28.13
C THR A 136 12.38 -17.20 -29.62
N ALA A 137 11.78 -18.01 -30.50
CA ALA A 137 11.82 -17.80 -31.94
C ALA A 137 10.94 -16.63 -32.44
N ASN A 138 9.93 -16.24 -31.67
CA ASN A 138 8.99 -15.16 -31.98
C ASN A 138 9.43 -13.81 -31.39
N ILE A 139 10.44 -13.81 -30.50
CA ILE A 139 11.03 -12.60 -29.93
C ILE A 139 12.27 -12.18 -30.74
N ILE A 140 12.19 -11.01 -31.35
CA ILE A 140 13.32 -10.38 -32.04
C ILE A 140 14.21 -9.71 -30.98
N LYS A 141 15.52 -9.99 -31.05
CA LYS A 141 16.54 -9.49 -30.13
C LYS A 141 17.24 -8.30 -30.77
N ASP A 142 17.15 -7.11 -30.17
CA ASP A 142 17.78 -5.90 -30.69
C ASP A 142 18.50 -5.16 -29.55
N GLY A 143 19.78 -5.50 -29.35
CA GLY A 143 20.58 -4.99 -28.24
C GLY A 143 20.31 -5.66 -26.89
N ALA A 144 19.24 -6.44 -26.74
CA ALA A 144 19.01 -7.30 -25.57
C ALA A 144 18.87 -8.78 -25.94
N ASN A 145 19.29 -9.67 -25.04
CA ASN A 145 19.06 -11.10 -25.15
C ASN A 145 17.70 -11.49 -24.55
N PHE A 146 17.10 -12.56 -25.09
CA PHE A 146 15.86 -13.15 -24.59
C PHE A 146 16.03 -14.65 -24.37
N SER A 147 15.45 -15.16 -23.27
CA SER A 147 15.32 -16.59 -22.96
C SER A 147 13.99 -16.91 -22.30
N TRP A 148 13.39 -18.04 -22.66
CA TRP A 148 12.31 -18.67 -21.90
C TRP A 148 12.88 -19.29 -20.62
N SER A 149 12.46 -18.78 -19.46
CA SER A 149 13.09 -19.05 -18.16
C SER A 149 12.06 -19.56 -17.16
N ASP A 150 12.53 -20.30 -16.14
CA ASP A 150 11.76 -20.49 -14.91
C ASP A 150 11.42 -19.13 -14.29
N ASN A 151 10.21 -19.02 -13.77
CA ASN A 151 9.77 -17.85 -13.02
C ASN A 151 10.60 -17.74 -11.71
N PRO A 152 11.33 -16.63 -11.50
CA PRO A 152 12.18 -16.47 -10.32
C PRO A 152 11.40 -16.35 -9.00
N LYS A 153 10.07 -16.14 -9.05
CA LYS A 153 9.19 -16.00 -7.89
C LYS A 153 7.78 -16.50 -8.22
N SER A 154 7.65 -17.81 -8.42
CA SER A 154 6.36 -18.46 -8.75
C SER A 154 5.53 -18.89 -7.54
N ASP A 155 6.05 -18.73 -6.33
CA ASP A 155 5.49 -19.23 -5.08
C ASP A 155 4.67 -18.19 -4.31
N ALA A 156 4.71 -16.92 -4.73
CA ALA A 156 3.98 -15.84 -4.09
C ALA A 156 3.74 -14.64 -5.03
N GLY A 157 2.65 -13.91 -4.78
CA GLY A 157 2.34 -12.66 -5.48
C GLY A 157 1.36 -12.85 -6.64
N ILE A 158 1.42 -11.92 -7.61
CA ILE A 158 0.44 -11.82 -8.70
C ILE A 158 0.76 -12.67 -9.94
N ASN A 159 1.98 -13.22 -10.02
CA ASN A 159 2.43 -14.08 -11.11
C ASN A 159 2.87 -15.42 -10.52
N LEU A 160 2.02 -16.42 -10.69
CA LEU A 160 2.30 -17.80 -10.28
C LEU A 160 2.77 -18.65 -11.46
N SER A 161 2.94 -18.11 -12.66
CA SER A 161 3.24 -18.85 -13.87
C SER A 161 4.56 -19.62 -13.74
N CYS A 162 4.62 -20.83 -14.29
CA CYS A 162 5.82 -21.67 -14.21
C CYS A 162 6.99 -21.14 -15.04
N LYS A 163 6.68 -20.47 -16.16
CA LYS A 163 7.67 -19.98 -17.11
C LYS A 163 7.38 -18.53 -17.43
N VAL A 164 8.42 -17.77 -17.70
CA VAL A 164 8.37 -16.33 -17.98
C VAL A 164 9.39 -15.97 -19.06
N GLY A 165 9.23 -14.78 -19.63
CA GLY A 165 10.22 -14.18 -20.51
C GLY A 165 11.32 -13.51 -19.69
N LYS A 166 12.57 -13.87 -19.92
CA LYS A 166 13.73 -13.18 -19.34
C LYS A 166 14.44 -12.36 -20.42
N VAL A 167 14.56 -11.06 -20.18
CA VAL A 167 15.31 -10.12 -20.99
C VAL A 167 16.58 -9.72 -20.27
N THR A 168 17.73 -9.86 -20.93
CA THR A 168 19.03 -9.44 -20.39
C THR A 168 19.65 -8.41 -21.34
N LYS A 169 19.88 -7.19 -20.85
CA LYS A 169 20.53 -6.14 -21.65
C LYS A 169 21.97 -6.53 -21.97
N THR A 170 22.47 -6.13 -23.13
CA THR A 170 23.89 -6.39 -23.49
C THR A 170 24.83 -5.33 -22.92
N GLY A 171 24.28 -4.17 -22.53
CA GLY A 171 25.05 -3.04 -22.01
C GLY A 171 25.64 -2.17 -23.11
N THR A 172 25.34 -2.48 -24.38
CA THR A 172 25.85 -1.74 -25.54
C THR A 172 25.18 -0.38 -25.63
N ASN A 173 23.83 -0.36 -25.57
CA ASN A 173 23.05 0.85 -25.72
C ASN A 173 22.05 1.05 -24.55
N PRO A 174 21.71 2.31 -24.23
CA PRO A 174 20.65 2.61 -23.26
C PRO A 174 19.24 2.12 -23.69
N TRP A 175 19.06 1.87 -24.99
CA TRP A 175 17.81 1.47 -25.65
C TRP A 175 17.81 0.00 -26.12
N ASP A 176 18.68 -0.84 -25.55
CA ASP A 176 18.65 -2.29 -25.77
C ASP A 176 17.24 -2.84 -25.49
N ASN A 177 16.68 -3.59 -26.44
CA ASN A 177 15.26 -3.94 -26.48
C ASN A 177 14.99 -5.35 -27.04
N VAL A 178 13.77 -5.80 -26.83
CA VAL A 178 13.21 -6.98 -27.51
C VAL A 178 11.91 -6.59 -28.21
N GLN A 179 11.59 -7.26 -29.31
CA GLN A 179 10.46 -6.90 -30.17
C GLN A 179 9.58 -8.10 -30.50
N ILE A 180 8.29 -7.85 -30.63
CA ILE A 180 7.27 -8.82 -31.01
C ILE A 180 6.58 -8.30 -32.27
N SER A 181 6.56 -9.13 -33.32
CA SER A 181 5.85 -8.86 -34.56
C SER A 181 4.50 -9.56 -34.57
N LEU A 182 3.42 -8.81 -34.80
CA LEU A 182 2.04 -9.32 -34.78
C LEU A 182 1.49 -9.60 -36.18
N ASP A 183 0.54 -10.52 -36.32
CA ASP A 183 -0.06 -10.90 -37.61
C ASP A 183 -0.92 -9.78 -38.25
N ALA A 184 -1.45 -8.87 -37.43
CA ALA A 184 -2.25 -7.74 -37.86
C ALA A 184 -1.99 -6.50 -36.99
N LYS A 185 -2.62 -5.38 -37.34
CA LYS A 185 -2.57 -4.16 -36.54
C LYS A 185 -3.48 -4.29 -35.32
N LEU A 186 -3.02 -3.79 -34.18
CA LEU A 186 -3.76 -3.79 -32.92
C LEU A 186 -5.02 -2.95 -33.01
N ASP A 187 -6.11 -3.43 -32.37
CA ASP A 187 -7.37 -2.71 -32.27
C ASP A 187 -7.61 -2.16 -30.86
N PHE A 188 -7.62 -0.84 -30.75
CA PHE A 188 -7.94 -0.12 -29.50
C PHE A 188 -9.35 0.52 -29.51
N THR A 189 -10.17 0.22 -30.51
CA THR A 189 -11.60 0.58 -30.48
C THR A 189 -12.37 -0.32 -29.53
N THR A 190 -11.95 -1.58 -29.40
CA THR A 190 -12.53 -2.60 -28.51
C THR A 190 -11.60 -3.04 -27.38
N LYS A 191 -10.38 -2.50 -27.32
CA LYS A 191 -9.40 -2.69 -26.23
C LYS A 191 -8.92 -1.34 -25.71
N SER A 192 -8.55 -1.28 -24.43
CA SER A 192 -8.12 -0.06 -23.76
C SER A 192 -6.60 0.11 -23.72
N GLY A 193 -5.84 -0.94 -24.04
CA GLY A 193 -4.38 -0.89 -24.09
C GLY A 193 -3.72 -2.25 -23.89
N LEU A 194 -2.44 -2.23 -23.50
CA LEU A 194 -1.67 -3.40 -23.13
C LEU A 194 -1.37 -3.42 -21.63
N LYS A 195 -1.37 -4.59 -21.02
CA LYS A 195 -0.83 -4.78 -19.68
C LYS A 195 0.22 -5.88 -19.68
N LEU A 196 1.19 -5.80 -18.79
CA LEU A 196 2.20 -6.84 -18.61
C LEU A 196 2.66 -6.90 -17.15
N LYS A 197 2.99 -8.09 -16.68
CA LYS A 197 3.60 -8.30 -15.36
C LYS A 197 5.11 -8.23 -15.50
N VAL A 198 5.78 -7.56 -14.57
CA VAL A 198 7.25 -7.44 -14.55
C VAL A 198 7.82 -7.81 -13.20
N PHE A 199 9.08 -8.28 -13.22
CA PHE A 199 9.88 -8.56 -12.04
C PHE A 199 11.35 -8.25 -12.30
N SER A 200 12.00 -7.57 -11.34
CA SER A 200 13.46 -7.45 -11.31
C SER A 200 13.95 -7.21 -9.87
N ILE A 201 15.22 -7.55 -9.64
CA ILE A 201 15.95 -7.17 -8.42
C ILE A 201 16.44 -5.71 -8.49
N VAL A 202 16.37 -5.09 -9.66
CA VAL A 202 16.69 -3.68 -9.86
C VAL A 202 15.51 -2.84 -9.35
N PRO A 203 15.71 -1.90 -8.42
CA PRO A 203 14.64 -1.02 -7.96
C PRO A 203 14.37 0.12 -8.96
N GLY A 204 13.11 0.53 -9.10
CA GLY A 204 12.73 1.82 -9.69
C GLY A 204 13.14 2.04 -11.15
N TYR A 205 13.19 0.97 -11.95
CA TYR A 205 13.60 1.05 -13.35
C TYR A 205 12.41 1.38 -14.26
N LYS A 206 12.70 1.93 -15.43
CA LYS A 206 11.67 2.32 -16.40
C LYS A 206 11.36 1.19 -17.37
N VAL A 207 10.08 0.85 -17.53
CA VAL A 207 9.59 -0.05 -18.57
C VAL A 207 8.89 0.79 -19.62
N LEU A 208 9.39 0.74 -20.85
CA LEU A 208 8.81 1.41 -22.00
C LEU A 208 8.20 0.38 -22.94
N VAL A 209 6.92 0.60 -23.27
CA VAL A 209 6.20 -0.10 -24.33
C VAL A 209 6.05 0.85 -25.51
N LYS A 210 6.69 0.51 -26.62
CA LYS A 210 6.56 1.25 -27.88
C LYS A 210 5.83 0.40 -28.90
N LEU A 211 4.86 1.00 -29.56
CA LEU A 211 4.14 0.39 -30.67
C LEU A 211 4.59 1.03 -31.98
N GLU A 212 4.86 0.22 -32.99
CA GLU A 212 5.30 0.69 -34.30
C GLU A 212 4.54 -0.02 -35.43
N ASP A 213 4.42 0.64 -36.58
CA ASP A 213 4.09 -0.01 -37.85
C ASP A 213 5.37 -0.69 -38.38
N LYS A 214 5.32 -1.99 -38.67
CA LYS A 214 6.45 -2.76 -39.21
C LYS A 214 6.95 -2.22 -40.54
N ALA A 215 6.04 -1.78 -41.41
CA ALA A 215 6.37 -1.28 -42.73
C ALA A 215 6.86 0.17 -42.68
N ASN A 216 6.46 0.93 -41.66
CA ASN A 216 6.86 2.31 -41.46
C ASN A 216 7.15 2.63 -39.98
N PRO A 217 8.39 2.37 -39.50
CA PRO A 217 8.77 2.61 -38.10
C PRO A 217 8.59 4.06 -37.62
N GLY A 218 8.46 5.04 -38.52
CA GLY A 218 8.12 6.42 -38.18
C GLY A 218 6.69 6.61 -37.67
N THR A 219 5.79 5.64 -37.94
CA THR A 219 4.45 5.58 -37.34
C THR A 219 4.54 4.81 -36.04
N ASN A 220 4.70 5.53 -34.93
CA ASN A 220 4.87 4.92 -33.62
C ASN A 220 4.23 5.74 -32.49
N THR A 221 4.11 5.09 -31.34
CA THR A 221 3.74 5.70 -30.05
C THR A 221 4.50 4.97 -28.96
N GLU A 222 4.74 5.63 -27.83
CA GLU A 222 5.38 5.00 -26.68
C GLU A 222 4.79 5.49 -25.37
N LEU A 223 4.80 4.61 -24.38
CA LEU A 223 4.41 4.88 -23.02
C LEU A 223 5.47 4.29 -22.10
N GLU A 224 5.81 5.04 -21.06
CA GLU A 224 6.84 4.68 -20.09
C GLU A 224 6.23 4.67 -18.69
N ILE A 225 6.56 3.65 -17.91
CA ILE A 225 6.17 3.53 -16.50
C ILE A 225 7.40 3.15 -15.67
N THR A 226 7.59 3.83 -14.55
CA THR A 226 8.63 3.48 -13.57
C THR A 226 8.09 2.44 -12.61
N THR A 227 8.84 1.35 -12.40
CA THR A 227 8.49 0.29 -11.45
C THR A 227 8.51 0.78 -10.01
N THR A 228 7.65 0.23 -9.16
CA THR A 228 7.58 0.60 -7.73
C THR A 228 8.01 -0.53 -6.81
N LYS A 229 8.00 -1.77 -7.31
CA LYS A 229 8.40 -2.96 -6.57
C LYS A 229 9.82 -3.42 -6.93
N THR A 230 10.49 -4.00 -5.95
CA THR A 230 11.80 -4.63 -6.09
C THR A 230 11.70 -6.05 -5.56
N ASN A 231 12.21 -7.03 -6.32
CA ASN A 231 12.15 -8.45 -5.96
C ASN A 231 10.73 -9.00 -5.73
N GLU A 232 9.74 -8.39 -6.40
CA GLU A 232 8.34 -8.79 -6.41
C GLU A 232 7.72 -8.52 -7.79
N TRP A 233 6.70 -9.30 -8.14
CA TRP A 233 5.92 -9.07 -9.35
C TRP A 233 4.97 -7.87 -9.18
N GLU A 234 4.92 -7.04 -10.21
CA GLU A 234 3.93 -5.96 -10.37
C GLU A 234 3.31 -6.01 -11.78
N GLU A 235 2.05 -5.59 -11.91
CA GLU A 235 1.36 -5.49 -13.21
C GLU A 235 1.33 -4.03 -13.64
N LEU A 236 1.83 -3.77 -14.83
CA LEU A 236 1.88 -2.44 -15.46
C LEU A 236 0.83 -2.36 -16.57
N SER A 237 0.12 -1.24 -16.65
CA SER A 237 -0.91 -0.99 -17.66
C SER A 237 -0.57 0.22 -18.53
N PHE A 238 -0.55 0.02 -19.84
CA PHE A 238 -0.18 0.99 -20.87
C PHE A 238 -1.43 1.34 -21.71
N PRO A 239 -2.14 2.43 -21.39
CA PRO A 239 -3.40 2.78 -22.05
C PRO A 239 -3.16 3.38 -23.43
N PHE A 240 -3.76 2.80 -24.47
CA PHE A 240 -3.65 3.31 -25.84
C PHE A 240 -4.99 3.80 -26.34
N ALA A 241 -4.99 4.96 -26.99
CA ALA A 241 -6.23 5.55 -27.44
C ALA A 241 -6.86 4.76 -28.61
N GLY A 242 -8.19 4.66 -28.70
CA GLY A 242 -8.93 4.10 -29.83
C GLY A 242 -8.66 4.84 -31.14
N THR A 243 -8.29 6.12 -31.08
CA THR A 243 -7.76 6.87 -32.24
C THR A 243 -6.41 6.33 -32.76
N GLN A 244 -5.78 5.43 -32.01
CA GLN A 244 -4.56 4.72 -32.39
C GLN A 244 -4.83 3.30 -32.93
N SER A 245 -6.09 2.85 -32.94
CA SER A 245 -6.47 1.56 -33.52
C SER A 245 -6.06 1.47 -35.00
N GLY A 246 -5.62 0.29 -35.43
CA GLY A 246 -5.27 0.01 -36.81
C GLY A 246 -3.98 0.69 -37.29
N LYS A 247 -3.10 1.12 -36.37
CA LYS A 247 -1.82 1.77 -36.73
C LYS A 247 -0.60 0.88 -36.59
N TYR A 248 -0.54 0.05 -35.56
CA TYR A 248 0.70 -0.63 -35.15
C TYR A 248 0.54 -2.14 -35.12
N ASP A 249 1.54 -2.86 -35.60
CA ASP A 249 1.63 -4.33 -35.65
C ASP A 249 2.98 -4.83 -35.10
N LYS A 250 3.76 -3.97 -34.44
CA LYS A 250 4.99 -4.34 -33.73
C LYS A 250 5.01 -3.74 -32.33
N ILE A 251 5.38 -4.57 -31.34
CA ILE A 251 5.59 -4.15 -29.95
C ILE A 251 7.10 -4.18 -29.69
N VAL A 252 7.63 -3.11 -29.11
CA VAL A 252 9.03 -2.98 -28.68
C VAL A 252 9.02 -2.77 -27.17
N LEU A 253 9.70 -3.65 -26.44
CA LEU A 253 9.83 -3.59 -24.99
C LEU A 253 11.25 -3.18 -24.63
N ILE A 254 11.36 -2.09 -23.85
CA ILE A 254 12.64 -1.63 -23.30
C ILE A 254 12.54 -1.67 -21.78
N PHE A 255 13.48 -2.39 -21.17
CA PHE A 255 13.64 -2.42 -19.72
C PHE A 255 14.80 -1.53 -19.32
N ASP A 256 14.60 -0.74 -18.26
CA ASP A 256 15.56 0.23 -17.72
C ASP A 256 16.08 1.20 -18.78
N LEU A 257 15.15 1.90 -19.42
CA LEU A 257 15.44 2.89 -20.46
C LEU A 257 16.44 3.94 -19.96
N ALA A 258 17.31 4.40 -20.86
CA ALA A 258 18.36 5.39 -20.62
C ALA A 258 19.54 4.90 -19.76
N THR A 259 19.52 3.64 -19.31
CA THR A 259 20.63 3.01 -18.57
C THR A 259 21.35 1.98 -19.44
N LYS A 260 22.69 2.07 -19.53
CA LYS A 260 23.55 1.00 -20.05
C LYS A 260 23.89 0.04 -18.91
N ASN A 261 23.38 -1.18 -18.97
CA ASN A 261 23.67 -2.21 -17.97
C ASN A 261 23.56 -3.61 -18.60
N THR A 262 23.92 -4.63 -17.83
CA THR A 262 23.79 -6.05 -18.21
C THR A 262 22.77 -6.78 -17.34
N ASN A 263 21.83 -6.05 -16.74
CA ASN A 263 20.87 -6.60 -15.79
C ASN A 263 19.82 -7.46 -16.51
N SER A 264 19.16 -8.31 -15.72
CA SER A 264 18.04 -9.13 -16.19
C SER A 264 16.71 -8.62 -15.65
N TYR A 265 15.71 -8.67 -16.51
CA TYR A 265 14.34 -8.27 -16.26
C TYR A 265 13.43 -9.39 -16.72
N TYR A 266 12.39 -9.67 -15.95
CA TYR A 266 11.46 -10.75 -16.23
C TYR A 266 10.10 -10.16 -16.54
N PHE A 267 9.40 -10.73 -17.51
CA PHE A 267 8.05 -10.31 -17.84
C PHE A 267 7.17 -11.49 -18.19
N ASP A 268 5.86 -11.28 -18.04
CA ASP A 268 4.83 -12.27 -18.33
C ASP A 268 3.47 -11.59 -18.55
N ASP A 269 2.49 -12.36 -18.99
CA ASP A 269 1.11 -11.92 -19.21
C ASP A 269 1.01 -10.61 -20.02
N LEU A 270 1.80 -10.48 -21.09
CA LEU A 270 1.66 -9.37 -22.02
C LEU A 270 0.35 -9.56 -22.81
N THR A 271 -0.67 -8.81 -22.42
CA THR A 271 -2.04 -9.01 -22.87
C THR A 271 -2.70 -7.71 -23.31
N LEU A 272 -3.70 -7.83 -24.18
CA LEU A 272 -4.68 -6.76 -24.39
C LEU A 272 -5.71 -6.76 -23.25
N TYR A 273 -6.11 -5.57 -22.80
CA TYR A 273 -7.17 -5.44 -21.78
C TYR A 273 -8.27 -4.45 -22.21
N GLY A 274 -9.41 -4.47 -21.50
CA GLY A 274 -10.53 -3.56 -21.71
C GLY A 274 -11.50 -3.96 -22.84
N THR A 275 -12.58 -3.18 -22.97
CA THR A 275 -13.68 -3.39 -23.93
C THR A 275 -13.81 -2.28 -24.99
N GLY A 276 -12.99 -1.22 -24.93
CA GLY A 276 -12.89 -0.22 -26.01
C GLY A 276 -12.98 1.27 -25.65
N SER A 277 -12.58 2.10 -26.62
CA SER A 277 -12.40 3.57 -26.64
C SER A 277 -11.32 4.14 -25.74
N GLY A 278 -10.08 3.66 -25.90
CA GLY A 278 -8.94 4.35 -25.31
C GLY A 278 -8.98 5.85 -25.65
N THR A 279 -9.02 6.68 -24.64
CA THR A 279 -8.61 8.09 -24.74
C THR A 279 -7.37 8.14 -23.83
N PRO A 280 -6.36 9.02 -24.02
CA PRO A 280 -5.28 9.11 -23.05
C PRO A 280 -5.84 9.76 -21.78
N THR A 281 -6.57 8.97 -21.02
CA THR A 281 -7.37 9.26 -19.84
C THR A 281 -7.57 7.89 -19.19
N GLY A 282 -7.05 7.70 -17.98
CA GLY A 282 -7.00 6.40 -17.33
C GLY A 282 -8.33 5.67 -17.31
N THR A 283 -8.24 4.35 -17.36
CA THR A 283 -8.94 3.58 -16.33
C THR A 283 -10.35 3.12 -16.68
N ALA A 284 -10.83 1.94 -16.26
CA ALA A 284 -12.26 1.70 -16.14
C ALA A 284 -12.79 2.62 -15.03
N CYS A 285 -13.22 3.81 -15.39
CA CYS A 285 -13.65 4.82 -14.45
C CYS A 285 -15.17 4.81 -14.25
N THR A 286 -15.62 5.13 -13.06
CA THR A 286 -17.03 5.38 -12.75
C THR A 286 -17.36 6.85 -13.01
N THR A 287 -18.43 7.08 -13.76
CA THR A 287 -19.01 8.42 -13.87
C THR A 287 -19.69 8.78 -12.56
N GLU A 288 -19.42 9.98 -12.08
CA GLU A 288 -20.04 10.48 -10.86
C GLU A 288 -21.54 10.69 -11.02
N ALA A 289 -22.30 10.21 -10.03
CA ALA A 289 -23.75 10.36 -10.00
C ALA A 289 -24.19 11.69 -9.39
N VAL A 290 -23.43 12.19 -8.40
CA VAL A 290 -23.77 13.36 -7.59
C VAL A 290 -22.59 14.31 -7.44
N GLU A 291 -22.87 15.60 -7.41
CA GLU A 291 -21.90 16.67 -7.15
C GLU A 291 -22.64 17.85 -6.52
N SER A 292 -22.02 18.54 -5.58
CA SER A 292 -22.57 19.72 -4.93
C SER A 292 -21.49 20.69 -4.49
N MET A 293 -21.64 21.95 -4.90
CA MET A 293 -20.83 23.09 -4.44
C MET A 293 -21.48 23.84 -3.27
N ALA A 294 -22.65 23.39 -2.79
CA ALA A 294 -23.36 24.06 -1.70
C ALA A 294 -22.71 23.71 -0.36
N ALA A 295 -22.55 24.70 0.53
CA ALA A 295 -21.90 24.49 1.82
C ALA A 295 -22.59 23.42 2.68
N ALA A 296 -23.92 23.29 2.59
CA ALA A 296 -24.70 22.34 3.40
C ALA A 296 -24.58 20.88 2.94
N SER A 297 -24.12 20.63 1.71
CA SER A 297 -24.05 19.30 1.11
C SER A 297 -22.80 19.13 0.26
N LEU A 298 -21.72 19.84 0.63
CA LEU A 298 -20.51 19.95 -0.17
C LEU A 298 -19.99 18.55 -0.52
N ASN A 299 -19.87 18.30 -1.83
CA ASN A 299 -19.36 17.05 -2.39
C ASN A 299 -18.83 17.33 -3.80
N ILE A 300 -17.54 17.68 -3.89
CA ILE A 300 -16.88 18.02 -5.15
C ILE A 300 -16.24 16.75 -5.71
N THR A 301 -16.94 16.14 -6.67
CA THR A 301 -16.58 14.86 -7.30
C THR A 301 -16.07 15.03 -8.74
N PHE A 302 -16.05 16.27 -9.26
CA PHE A 302 -15.69 16.58 -10.64
C PHE A 302 -16.57 15.93 -11.71
N LYS A 303 -17.83 15.63 -11.35
CA LYS A 303 -18.90 15.28 -12.30
C LYS A 303 -19.04 16.32 -13.40
N THR A 304 -18.87 17.61 -13.06
CA THR A 304 -18.84 18.72 -14.01
C THR A 304 -17.56 19.54 -13.86
N ASP A 305 -17.25 20.36 -14.88
CA ASP A 305 -16.03 21.18 -14.88
C ASP A 305 -16.14 22.32 -13.84
N GLN A 306 -15.41 22.18 -12.73
CA GLN A 306 -15.37 23.16 -11.65
C GLN A 306 -14.33 24.27 -11.84
N THR A 307 -13.64 24.34 -12.99
CA THR A 307 -12.64 25.39 -13.26
C THR A 307 -13.18 26.81 -13.00
N PRO A 308 -14.44 27.17 -13.31
CA PRO A 308 -14.98 28.50 -12.98
C PRO A 308 -15.15 28.78 -11.48
N ASN A 309 -15.22 27.74 -10.65
CA ASN A 309 -15.46 27.84 -9.20
C ASN A 309 -14.17 27.75 -8.38
N VAL A 310 -13.03 27.45 -9.03
CA VAL A 310 -11.70 27.40 -8.39
C VAL A 310 -10.92 28.66 -8.71
N ILE A 311 -10.50 29.38 -7.68
CA ILE A 311 -9.64 30.55 -7.78
C ILE A 311 -8.19 30.09 -7.68
N ASN A 312 -7.38 30.42 -8.69
CA ASN A 312 -5.95 30.15 -8.71
C ASN A 312 -5.19 31.27 -7.98
N ASP A 313 -4.38 30.91 -6.98
CA ASP A 313 -3.53 31.84 -6.24
C ASP A 313 -2.12 31.25 -6.08
N GLY A 314 -1.30 31.39 -7.13
CA GLY A 314 0.04 30.79 -7.17
C GLY A 314 0.07 29.31 -7.61
N ALA A 315 -1.09 28.65 -7.77
CA ALA A 315 -1.18 27.31 -8.34
C ALA A 315 -2.29 27.22 -9.41
N ASN A 316 -2.02 26.53 -10.51
CA ASN A 316 -2.97 26.36 -11.60
C ASN A 316 -3.87 25.14 -11.38
N PHE A 317 -5.17 25.35 -11.39
CA PHE A 317 -6.17 24.28 -11.45
C PHE A 317 -6.54 23.92 -12.89
N SER A 318 -6.83 22.63 -13.13
CA SER A 318 -7.43 22.12 -14.36
C SER A 318 -8.32 20.91 -14.09
N TRP A 319 -9.46 20.83 -14.78
CA TRP A 319 -10.34 19.65 -14.77
C TRP A 319 -9.85 18.64 -15.81
N VAL A 320 -9.35 17.50 -15.34
CA VAL A 320 -8.67 16.52 -16.19
C VAL A 320 -9.22 15.12 -15.96
N ALA A 321 -8.84 14.19 -16.83
CA ALA A 321 -9.10 12.78 -16.55
C ALA A 321 -8.31 12.30 -15.33
N ASN A 322 -8.92 11.39 -14.58
CA ASN A 322 -8.25 10.72 -13.48
C ASN A 322 -7.02 9.95 -14.02
N PRO A 323 -5.80 10.24 -13.53
CA PRO A 323 -4.60 9.53 -13.95
C PRO A 323 -4.55 8.08 -13.45
N LYS A 324 -5.37 7.71 -12.48
CA LYS A 324 -5.38 6.39 -11.83
C LYS A 324 -6.79 5.97 -11.39
N SER A 325 -7.66 5.65 -12.34
CA SER A 325 -9.07 5.29 -12.10
C SER A 325 -9.37 3.78 -12.12
N ASP A 326 -8.39 2.92 -12.37
CA ASP A 326 -8.53 1.44 -12.45
C ASP A 326 -8.51 0.74 -11.11
N THR A 327 -7.84 1.34 -10.13
CA THR A 327 -7.48 0.64 -8.90
C THR A 327 -7.49 1.59 -7.73
N GLY A 328 -7.89 1.09 -6.57
CA GLY A 328 -7.87 1.85 -5.32
C GLY A 328 -9.19 2.55 -5.05
N ILE A 329 -9.15 3.55 -4.18
CA ILE A 329 -10.33 4.17 -3.57
C ILE A 329 -11.00 5.25 -4.43
N ASN A 330 -10.35 5.68 -5.52
CA ASN A 330 -10.89 6.67 -6.45
C ASN A 330 -10.96 6.08 -7.85
N THR A 331 -12.18 5.74 -8.27
CA THR A 331 -12.49 5.23 -9.60
C THR A 331 -13.10 6.31 -10.50
N SER A 332 -13.20 7.56 -10.06
CA SER A 332 -13.88 8.66 -10.77
C SER A 332 -13.24 8.94 -12.13
N CYS A 333 -14.04 9.31 -13.13
CA CYS A 333 -13.54 9.57 -14.48
C CYS A 333 -12.76 10.88 -14.62
N LYS A 334 -13.06 11.86 -13.78
CA LYS A 334 -12.52 13.20 -13.83
C LYS A 334 -12.10 13.61 -12.44
N VAL A 335 -11.03 14.38 -12.35
CA VAL A 335 -10.43 14.83 -11.09
C VAL A 335 -9.95 16.27 -11.24
N GLY A 336 -9.72 16.93 -10.12
CA GLY A 336 -9.01 18.19 -10.06
C GLY A 336 -7.52 17.97 -10.15
N LYS A 337 -6.83 18.67 -11.05
CA LYS A 337 -5.37 18.72 -11.12
C LYS A 337 -4.88 20.10 -10.72
N ILE A 338 -3.97 20.13 -9.75
CA ILE A 338 -3.26 21.32 -9.29
C ILE A 338 -1.80 21.22 -9.71
N VAL A 339 -1.28 22.28 -10.32
CA VAL A 339 0.15 22.44 -10.65
C VAL A 339 0.66 23.70 -9.95
N LYS A 340 1.59 23.55 -9.00
CA LYS A 340 2.21 24.71 -8.35
C LYS A 340 3.07 25.47 -9.35
N LEU A 341 3.05 26.80 -9.27
CA LEU A 341 3.90 27.64 -10.13
C LEU A 341 5.33 27.74 -9.58
N GLY A 342 5.50 27.51 -8.27
CA GLY A 342 6.79 27.58 -7.58
C GLY A 342 7.27 29.00 -7.39
N ASN A 343 6.36 29.97 -7.51
CA ASN A 343 6.68 31.39 -7.36
C ASN A 343 6.72 31.76 -5.88
N ASN A 344 5.86 31.16 -5.06
CA ASN A 344 5.79 31.43 -3.63
C ASN A 344 5.65 30.16 -2.79
N PRO A 345 6.16 30.18 -1.54
CA PRO A 345 5.97 29.06 -0.61
C PRO A 345 4.49 28.81 -0.23
N TRP A 346 3.60 29.77 -0.49
CA TRP A 346 2.18 29.75 -0.16
C TRP A 346 1.24 29.59 -1.36
N ASP A 347 1.75 29.09 -2.50
CA ASP A 347 0.92 28.77 -3.68
C ASP A 347 -0.26 27.84 -3.29
N ASN A 348 -1.49 28.24 -3.65
CA ASN A 348 -2.75 27.62 -3.24
C ASN A 348 -3.88 27.73 -4.29
N ASN A 349 -4.98 27.04 -4.02
CA ASN A 349 -6.24 27.15 -4.76
C ASN A 349 -7.39 27.36 -3.78
N GLN A 350 -8.40 28.16 -4.17
CA GLN A 350 -9.47 28.60 -3.27
C GLN A 350 -10.84 28.33 -3.87
N ILE A 351 -11.81 28.01 -3.01
CA ILE A 351 -13.20 27.73 -3.39
C ILE A 351 -14.11 28.54 -2.47
N ASN A 352 -14.96 29.38 -3.07
CA ASN A 352 -15.97 30.16 -2.36
C ASN A 352 -17.27 29.37 -2.28
N LEU A 353 -17.86 29.28 -1.08
CA LEU A 353 -19.12 28.57 -0.86
C LEU A 353 -20.31 29.54 -0.85
N ASN A 354 -21.51 29.00 -1.09
CA ASN A 354 -22.74 29.79 -1.10
C ASN A 354 -23.26 30.17 0.30
N ALA A 355 -22.77 29.51 1.35
CA ALA A 355 -23.09 29.76 2.75
C ALA A 355 -21.93 29.33 3.66
N LYS A 356 -22.07 29.54 4.96
CA LYS A 356 -21.09 29.07 5.95
C LYS A 356 -21.28 27.56 6.21
N LEU A 357 -20.17 26.84 6.37
CA LEU A 357 -20.15 25.40 6.66
C LEU A 357 -20.76 25.11 8.04
N ASP A 358 -21.44 23.97 8.15
CA ASP A 358 -22.03 23.50 9.40
C ASP A 358 -21.36 22.22 9.92
N PHE A 359 -20.65 22.35 11.04
CA PHE A 359 -20.00 21.24 11.74
C PHE A 359 -20.77 20.77 12.99
N ASN A 360 -22.02 21.20 13.17
CA ASN A 360 -22.92 20.58 14.14
C ASN A 360 -23.53 19.29 13.57
N THR A 361 -23.80 19.30 12.26
CA THR A 361 -24.38 18.17 11.52
C THR A 361 -23.34 17.38 10.73
N ASN A 362 -22.10 17.87 10.64
CA ASN A 362 -20.96 17.20 9.98
C ASN A 362 -19.73 17.22 10.89
N SER A 363 -18.82 16.24 10.74
CA SER A 363 -17.62 16.10 11.57
C SER A 363 -16.37 16.78 10.97
N GLY A 364 -16.43 17.21 9.71
CA GLY A 364 -15.33 17.89 9.06
C GLY A 364 -15.36 17.74 7.54
N LEU A 365 -14.18 17.85 6.92
CA LEU A 365 -13.98 17.65 5.48
C LEU A 365 -13.10 16.43 5.21
N LYS A 366 -13.39 15.71 4.13
CA LYS A 366 -12.52 14.67 3.59
C LYS A 366 -12.20 14.97 2.13
N ILE A 367 -11.08 14.42 1.65
CA ILE A 367 -10.60 14.62 0.28
C ILE A 367 -9.75 13.43 -0.13
N LYS A 368 -9.91 12.94 -1.35
CA LYS A 368 -9.01 11.97 -1.95
C LYS A 368 -7.88 12.71 -2.65
N VAL A 369 -6.65 12.26 -2.46
CA VAL A 369 -5.44 12.89 -3.02
C VAL A 369 -4.57 11.85 -3.71
N TYR A 370 -3.96 12.24 -4.83
CA TYR A 370 -2.98 11.45 -5.57
C TYR A 370 -1.81 12.32 -6.00
N SER A 371 -0.59 11.80 -5.87
CA SER A 371 0.64 12.46 -6.32
C SER A 371 1.75 11.44 -6.60
N ALA A 372 2.71 11.84 -7.45
CA ALA A 372 3.92 11.07 -7.70
C ALA A 372 4.97 11.14 -6.56
N LYS A 373 4.64 11.85 -5.47
CA LYS A 373 5.45 12.04 -4.27
C LYS A 373 4.59 11.72 -3.05
N ALA A 374 5.16 11.09 -2.02
CA ALA A 374 4.56 10.98 -0.69
C ALA A 374 5.27 11.90 0.32
N GLY A 375 4.73 11.99 1.54
CA GLY A 375 5.34 12.71 2.65
C GLY A 375 5.21 14.23 2.57
N PHE A 376 4.51 14.75 1.56
CA PHE A 376 4.13 16.16 1.50
C PHE A 376 2.85 16.38 2.32
N LYS A 377 2.60 17.61 2.72
CA LYS A 377 1.44 17.94 3.54
C LYS A 377 0.32 18.56 2.71
N VAL A 378 -0.90 18.12 2.98
CA VAL A 378 -2.13 18.75 2.48
C VAL A 378 -2.73 19.54 3.62
N ARG A 379 -2.94 20.84 3.40
CA ARG A 379 -3.60 21.72 4.37
C ARG A 379 -4.91 22.23 3.81
N ILE A 380 -5.96 22.08 4.60
CA ILE A 380 -7.24 22.75 4.38
C ILE A 380 -7.34 23.89 5.38
N LYS A 381 -7.37 25.11 4.86
CA LYS A 381 -7.68 26.31 5.63
C LYS A 381 -9.08 26.79 5.29
N LEU A 382 -9.89 27.04 6.31
CA LEU A 382 -11.22 27.61 6.19
C LEU A 382 -11.16 29.09 6.57
N GLU A 383 -11.76 29.95 5.74
CA GLU A 383 -11.80 31.40 5.96
C GLU A 383 -13.24 31.91 5.85
N GLU A 384 -13.50 33.06 6.47
CA GLU A 384 -14.66 33.88 6.15
C GLU A 384 -14.33 34.81 4.96
N LYS A 385 -15.10 34.73 3.87
CA LYS A 385 -14.88 35.51 2.64
C LYS A 385 -14.78 37.02 2.90
N ALA A 386 -15.61 37.52 3.81
CA ALA A 386 -15.66 38.94 4.15
C ALA A 386 -14.55 39.37 5.13
N ASN A 387 -13.88 38.43 5.80
CA ASN A 387 -12.83 38.69 6.78
C ASN A 387 -11.85 37.52 6.86
N ALA A 388 -10.81 37.54 6.01
CA ALA A 388 -9.79 36.48 5.99
C ALA A 388 -9.03 36.32 7.33
N GLY A 389 -9.10 37.30 8.24
CA GLY A 389 -8.57 37.19 9.61
C GLY A 389 -9.34 36.20 10.49
N ASN A 390 -10.60 35.89 10.15
CA ASN A 390 -11.37 34.82 10.77
C ASN A 390 -11.14 33.52 10.00
N ASN A 391 -10.24 32.67 10.51
CA ASN A 391 -9.86 31.42 9.85
C ASN A 391 -9.50 30.31 10.84
N THR A 392 -9.45 29.08 10.32
CA THR A 392 -8.93 27.90 10.99
C THR A 392 -8.29 26.97 9.96
N GLU A 393 -7.32 26.16 10.36
CA GLU A 393 -6.62 25.27 9.42
C GLU A 393 -6.21 23.96 10.07
N LEU A 394 -6.21 22.91 9.26
CA LEU A 394 -5.75 21.58 9.62
C LEU A 394 -4.86 21.05 8.51
N GLU A 395 -3.90 20.22 8.89
CA GLU A 395 -2.86 19.73 8.00
C GLU A 395 -2.63 18.24 8.24
N VAL A 396 -2.56 17.47 7.14
CA VAL A 396 -2.33 16.03 7.15
C VAL A 396 -1.17 15.70 6.22
N THR A 397 -0.26 14.83 6.68
CA THR A 397 0.88 14.35 5.88
C THR A 397 0.45 13.16 5.05
N THR A 398 0.71 13.22 3.74
CA THR A 398 0.45 12.13 2.81
C THR A 398 1.38 10.93 3.04
N THR A 399 0.87 9.72 2.81
CA THR A 399 1.62 8.46 3.03
C THR A 399 1.83 7.66 1.76
N LYS A 400 1.04 7.93 0.72
CA LYS A 400 1.02 7.17 -0.53
C LYS A 400 1.74 7.87 -1.67
N THR A 401 2.44 7.10 -2.49
CA THR A 401 3.12 7.54 -3.73
C THR A 401 2.46 6.82 -4.91
N ASN A 402 2.06 7.56 -5.95
CA ASN A 402 1.39 7.01 -7.15
C ASN A 402 0.13 6.17 -6.85
N GLU A 403 -0.53 6.42 -5.73
CA GLU A 403 -1.77 5.78 -5.30
C GLU A 403 -2.71 6.84 -4.69
N TRP A 404 -4.01 6.62 -4.81
CA TRP A 404 -5.01 7.46 -4.14
C TRP A 404 -5.07 7.15 -2.64
N GLU A 405 -5.14 8.20 -1.82
CA GLU A 405 -5.42 8.11 -0.38
C GLU A 405 -6.53 9.10 0.01
N GLU A 406 -7.38 8.72 0.97
CA GLU A 406 -8.40 9.62 1.53
C GLU A 406 -7.84 10.26 2.80
N LEU A 407 -7.86 11.58 2.84
CA LEU A 407 -7.42 12.39 3.97
C LEU A 407 -8.63 13.00 4.65
N THR A 408 -8.59 13.06 5.98
CA THR A 408 -9.71 13.49 6.81
C THR A 408 -9.28 14.66 7.71
N PHE A 409 -10.07 15.72 7.71
CA PHE A 409 -9.82 16.99 8.40
C PHE A 409 -10.96 17.27 9.40
N PRO A 410 -10.83 16.85 10.67
CA PRO A 410 -11.89 16.98 11.66
C PRO A 410 -12.03 18.41 12.18
N PHE A 411 -13.15 19.07 11.90
CA PHE A 411 -13.45 20.40 12.43
C PHE A 411 -14.46 20.30 13.56
N ALA A 412 -14.15 20.91 14.70
CA ALA A 412 -15.03 20.92 15.87
C ALA A 412 -16.35 21.67 15.58
N SER A 413 -17.44 21.29 16.24
CA SER A 413 -18.75 21.97 16.12
C SER A 413 -18.70 23.46 16.48
N THR A 414 -17.74 23.88 17.32
CA THR A 414 -17.44 25.29 17.60
C THR A 414 -17.00 26.09 16.37
N ASN A 415 -16.63 25.44 15.28
CA ASN A 415 -16.31 26.05 13.99
C ASN A 415 -17.53 26.22 13.07
N SER A 416 -18.69 25.68 13.44
CA SER A 416 -19.91 25.78 12.63
C SER A 416 -20.34 27.24 12.46
N GLY A 417 -20.84 27.58 11.26
CA GLY A 417 -21.40 28.89 10.96
C GLY A 417 -20.36 30.02 10.90
N LYS A 418 -19.06 29.70 10.75
CA LYS A 418 -17.98 30.70 10.70
C LYS A 418 -17.39 30.93 9.31
N PHE A 419 -17.21 29.86 8.53
CA PHE A 419 -16.37 29.89 7.32
C PHE A 419 -17.16 29.52 6.07
N ASP A 420 -16.96 30.27 4.99
CA ASP A 420 -17.63 30.13 3.69
C ASP A 420 -16.63 30.17 2.52
N LYS A 421 -15.35 29.88 2.82
CA LYS A 421 -14.26 29.73 1.86
C LYS A 421 -13.32 28.62 2.28
N ILE A 422 -12.93 27.79 1.32
CA ILE A 422 -11.92 26.73 1.47
C ILE A 422 -10.67 27.16 0.72
N VAL A 423 -9.51 27.03 1.36
CA VAL A 423 -8.18 27.26 0.77
C VAL A 423 -7.39 25.97 0.89
N LEU A 424 -6.98 25.43 -0.25
CA LEU A 424 -6.22 24.20 -0.38
C LEU A 424 -4.75 24.51 -0.62
N PHE A 425 -3.89 24.00 0.26
CA PHE A 425 -2.44 24.01 0.04
C PHE A 425 -1.93 22.60 -0.13
N PHE A 426 -1.17 22.39 -1.20
CA PHE A 426 -0.37 21.20 -1.42
C PHE A 426 1.11 21.58 -1.19
N ASP A 427 1.77 20.88 -0.28
CA ASP A 427 3.18 21.08 0.07
C ASP A 427 3.50 22.54 0.43
N LEU A 428 2.79 23.06 1.44
CA LEU A 428 3.00 24.42 1.93
C LEU A 428 4.46 24.61 2.40
N ASN A 429 5.00 25.80 2.12
CA ASN A 429 6.39 26.20 2.32
C ASN A 429 7.40 25.63 1.31
N ALA A 430 6.96 24.79 0.36
CA ALA A 430 7.80 24.31 -0.72
C ALA A 430 7.66 25.19 -1.98
N ASN A 431 8.79 25.69 -2.48
CA ASN A 431 8.89 26.36 -3.79
C ASN A 431 9.13 25.33 -4.90
N ASN A 432 8.16 24.46 -5.13
CA ASN A 432 8.22 23.41 -6.15
C ASN A 432 7.26 23.71 -7.32
N LYS A 433 7.34 22.91 -8.38
CA LYS A 433 6.41 22.93 -9.52
C LYS A 433 5.66 21.61 -9.64
N ASP A 434 5.43 20.97 -8.48
CA ASP A 434 4.89 19.63 -8.42
C ASP A 434 3.41 19.63 -8.84
N THR A 435 2.96 18.46 -9.29
CA THR A 435 1.58 18.21 -9.71
C THR A 435 0.88 17.34 -8.68
N TYR A 436 -0.32 17.75 -8.30
CA TYR A 436 -1.19 17.04 -7.38
C TYR A 436 -2.56 16.84 -8.01
N TYR A 437 -3.20 15.73 -7.68
CA TYR A 437 -4.56 15.44 -8.10
C TYR A 437 -5.43 15.28 -6.86
N PHE A 438 -6.67 15.73 -6.93
CA PHE A 438 -7.63 15.55 -5.85
C PHE A 438 -9.04 15.31 -6.38
N ASP A 439 -9.85 14.71 -5.51
CA ASP A 439 -11.23 14.37 -5.79
C ASP A 439 -12.00 14.20 -4.48
N ASP A 440 -13.33 14.07 -4.58
CA ASP A 440 -14.24 13.82 -3.47
C ASP A 440 -13.99 14.74 -2.26
N LEU A 441 -13.78 16.04 -2.52
CA LEU A 441 -13.71 17.04 -1.46
C LEU A 441 -15.13 17.25 -0.91
N ALA A 442 -15.40 16.63 0.23
CA ALA A 442 -16.75 16.49 0.76
C ALA A 442 -16.82 16.73 2.27
N LEU A 443 -18.01 17.11 2.74
CA LEU A 443 -18.35 16.96 4.15
C LEU A 443 -18.41 15.47 4.53
N TYR A 444 -18.03 15.14 5.77
CA TYR A 444 -18.17 13.78 6.29
C TYR A 444 -18.63 13.77 7.74
N GLY A 445 -19.13 12.61 8.17
CA GLY A 445 -19.59 12.35 9.53
C GLY A 445 -20.95 13.00 9.84
N THR A 446 -21.59 12.52 10.90
CA THR A 446 -22.79 13.13 11.47
C THR A 446 -22.32 13.87 12.72
N GLY A 447 -22.23 15.19 12.63
CA GLY A 447 -21.48 16.04 13.56
C GLY A 447 -21.73 15.81 15.06
N SER A 448 -20.77 16.22 15.88
CA SER A 448 -20.84 16.19 17.34
C SER A 448 -21.61 17.41 17.87
N GLY A 449 -22.90 17.47 17.58
CA GLY A 449 -23.82 18.49 18.05
C GLY A 449 -24.71 17.99 19.20
N THR A 450 -24.40 18.36 20.43
CA THR A 450 -25.34 18.31 21.55
C THR A 450 -26.50 19.29 21.31
N GLY A 451 -27.70 18.83 20.95
CA GLY A 451 -28.84 19.74 20.81
C GLY A 451 -30.15 19.11 20.33
N SER A 452 -31.10 19.01 21.27
CA SER A 452 -32.54 18.71 21.15
C SER A 452 -33.26 19.10 19.85
N GLY A 453 -34.10 18.20 19.32
CA GLY A 453 -35.10 18.52 18.30
C GLY A 453 -35.79 17.30 17.67
N THR A 454 -37.04 17.07 18.05
CA THR A 454 -37.95 15.99 17.63
C THR A 454 -38.37 16.05 16.15
N GLY A 455 -38.44 14.91 15.47
CA GLY A 455 -39.20 14.77 14.22
C GLY A 455 -38.78 13.54 13.41
N GLY A 456 -39.60 12.48 13.44
CA GLY A 456 -39.30 11.18 12.85
C GLY A 456 -39.40 11.11 11.32
N GLY A 457 -38.74 10.10 10.75
CA GLY A 457 -38.92 9.67 9.37
C GLY A 457 -37.77 8.85 8.80
N THR A 458 -37.94 7.51 8.84
CA THR A 458 -37.25 6.45 8.06
C THR A 458 -35.72 6.43 8.11
N GLY A 459 -35.19 5.84 9.19
CA GLY A 459 -33.76 5.63 9.39
C GLY A 459 -33.17 4.58 8.45
N THR A 460 -32.05 4.94 7.83
CA THR A 460 -30.99 4.00 7.51
C THR A 460 -30.48 3.42 8.84
N PRO A 461 -30.57 2.10 9.09
CA PRO A 461 -30.17 1.58 10.39
C PRO A 461 -28.62 1.58 10.51
N GLY A 462 -28.12 2.00 11.69
CA GLY A 462 -26.71 2.31 11.95
C GLY A 462 -26.41 3.79 12.25
N THR A 463 -27.44 4.65 12.29
CA THR A 463 -27.31 6.09 12.56
C THR A 463 -28.01 6.52 13.86
N ALA A 464 -27.97 5.67 14.89
CA ALA A 464 -28.43 6.13 16.20
C ALA A 464 -27.53 7.29 16.65
N THR A 465 -28.11 8.39 17.15
CA THR A 465 -27.32 9.49 17.71
C THR A 465 -26.37 8.95 18.79
N GLY A 466 -25.06 9.14 18.61
CA GLY A 466 -24.04 8.61 19.52
C GLY A 466 -23.52 7.21 19.18
N ASP A 467 -23.86 6.67 18.00
CA ASP A 467 -23.28 5.43 17.48
C ASP A 467 -21.81 5.62 17.09
N ILE A 468 -20.94 4.78 17.63
CA ILE A 468 -19.50 4.76 17.38
C ILE A 468 -19.08 3.58 16.49
N ALA A 469 -20.01 2.71 16.10
CA ALA A 469 -19.77 1.72 15.06
C ALA A 469 -19.66 2.41 13.70
N VAL A 470 -18.83 1.86 12.80
CA VAL A 470 -18.72 2.36 11.42
C VAL A 470 -19.12 1.27 10.44
N ASN A 471 -19.71 1.64 9.30
CA ASN A 471 -20.13 0.67 8.28
C ASN A 471 -20.89 -0.54 8.89
N GLY A 472 -21.81 -0.25 9.81
CA GLY A 472 -22.55 -1.27 10.56
C GLY A 472 -23.62 -2.00 9.73
N GLY A 473 -24.15 -1.33 8.71
CA GLY A 473 -25.10 -1.87 7.75
C GLY A 473 -24.46 -2.42 6.46
N PHE A 474 -23.14 -2.32 6.27
CA PHE A 474 -22.40 -2.90 5.14
C PHE A 474 -22.80 -2.42 3.73
N GLU A 475 -23.64 -1.38 3.62
CA GLU A 475 -24.25 -0.90 2.37
C GLU A 475 -23.27 -0.34 1.33
N ASP A 476 -22.01 -0.09 1.72
CA ASP A 476 -20.93 0.27 0.82
C ASP A 476 -20.42 -0.93 -0.03
N GLY A 477 -20.96 -2.13 0.22
CA GLY A 477 -20.62 -3.36 -0.49
C GLY A 477 -19.25 -3.93 -0.17
N ASN A 478 -18.66 -3.47 0.94
CA ASN A 478 -17.36 -3.90 1.43
C ASN A 478 -17.37 -4.02 2.96
N LEU A 479 -16.24 -4.45 3.53
CA LEU A 479 -16.04 -4.59 4.98
C LEU A 479 -15.14 -3.49 5.56
N ASP A 480 -15.06 -2.34 4.89
CA ASP A 480 -14.16 -1.26 5.31
C ASP A 480 -14.55 -0.76 6.70
N GLY A 481 -13.53 -0.43 7.50
CA GLY A 481 -13.70 -0.07 8.90
C GLY A 481 -13.80 -1.27 9.87
N TRP A 482 -13.73 -2.50 9.36
CA TRP A 482 -13.67 -3.74 10.14
C TRP A 482 -12.33 -4.46 9.96
N ALA A 483 -11.81 -5.03 11.05
CA ALA A 483 -10.68 -5.95 11.02
C ALA A 483 -11.16 -7.35 10.65
N VAL A 484 -10.56 -7.93 9.61
CA VAL A 484 -10.98 -9.20 9.01
C VAL A 484 -9.89 -10.26 9.20
N TYR A 485 -10.16 -11.26 10.03
CA TYR A 485 -9.25 -12.40 10.27
C TYR A 485 -9.92 -13.68 9.77
N LYS A 486 -9.57 -14.13 8.57
CA LYS A 486 -10.26 -15.26 7.94
C LYS A 486 -10.03 -16.58 8.69
N ASN A 487 -8.85 -16.79 9.26
CA ASN A 487 -8.47 -18.00 10.01
C ASN A 487 -8.97 -19.31 9.35
N GLY A 488 -8.70 -19.44 8.05
CA GLY A 488 -9.11 -20.56 7.20
C GLY A 488 -10.59 -20.57 6.76
N GLY A 489 -11.46 -19.78 7.39
CA GLY A 489 -12.86 -19.59 7.00
C GLY A 489 -13.08 -18.48 5.96
N ILE A 490 -14.34 -18.09 5.79
CA ILE A 490 -14.78 -17.05 4.85
C ILE A 490 -15.36 -15.88 5.62
N ILE A 491 -15.01 -14.66 5.19
CA ILE A 491 -15.64 -13.40 5.60
C ILE A 491 -15.79 -12.54 4.34
N ILE A 492 -17.03 -12.15 4.01
CA ILE A 492 -17.35 -11.33 2.83
C ILE A 492 -18.47 -10.33 3.15
N ALA A 493 -18.56 -9.25 2.36
CA ALA A 493 -19.81 -8.52 2.17
C ALA A 493 -20.70 -9.33 1.22
N ASP A 494 -21.93 -9.62 1.63
CA ASP A 494 -22.89 -10.48 0.92
C ASP A 494 -24.10 -9.64 0.49
N ASN A 495 -24.40 -9.63 -0.81
CA ASN A 495 -25.55 -8.93 -1.40
C ASN A 495 -26.74 -9.85 -1.71
N THR A 496 -26.69 -11.10 -1.27
CA THR A 496 -27.73 -12.10 -1.51
C THR A 496 -28.63 -12.28 -0.30
N THR A 497 -28.14 -11.92 0.88
CA THR A 497 -28.86 -12.02 2.15
C THR A 497 -28.57 -10.78 2.99
N SER A 498 -29.54 -9.85 3.10
CA SER A 498 -29.49 -8.68 3.98
C SER A 498 -30.77 -8.60 4.84
N LYS A 499 -30.72 -7.86 5.97
CA LYS A 499 -31.90 -7.57 6.79
C LYS A 499 -32.60 -6.33 6.26
N THR A 500 -31.82 -5.29 6.00
CA THR A 500 -32.24 -4.03 5.39
C THR A 500 -31.21 -3.62 4.36
N GLY A 501 -31.61 -2.84 3.35
CA GLY A 501 -30.67 -2.48 2.29
C GLY A 501 -30.25 -3.68 1.44
N THR A 502 -29.09 -3.57 0.81
CA THR A 502 -28.58 -4.50 -0.21
C THR A 502 -27.54 -5.45 0.35
N TRP A 503 -26.78 -5.05 1.36
CA TRP A 503 -25.58 -5.76 1.78
C TRP A 503 -25.64 -6.17 3.25
N SER A 504 -24.91 -7.22 3.60
CA SER A 504 -24.64 -7.61 5.00
C SER A 504 -23.26 -8.24 5.10
N ALA A 505 -22.75 -8.49 6.30
CA ALA A 505 -21.55 -9.30 6.48
C ALA A 505 -21.89 -10.78 6.63
N LYS A 506 -21.15 -11.66 5.95
CA LYS A 506 -21.25 -13.12 6.10
C LYS A 506 -19.94 -13.72 6.60
N LEU A 507 -20.01 -14.48 7.68
CA LEU A 507 -18.94 -15.33 8.21
C LEU A 507 -19.32 -16.81 7.98
N TYR A 508 -18.37 -17.62 7.52
CA TYR A 508 -18.56 -19.06 7.33
C TYR A 508 -17.34 -19.89 7.75
N ALA A 509 -17.58 -20.90 8.59
CA ALA A 509 -16.60 -21.86 9.07
C ALA A 509 -16.97 -23.30 8.67
N SER A 510 -15.96 -24.11 8.35
CA SER A 510 -16.06 -25.52 7.95
C SER A 510 -15.12 -26.42 8.78
N PRO A 511 -15.19 -27.75 8.68
CA PRO A 511 -14.59 -28.73 9.63
C PRO A 511 -13.06 -28.74 9.80
N ASP A 512 -12.31 -27.81 9.22
CA ASP A 512 -10.84 -27.79 9.35
C ASP A 512 -10.37 -26.97 10.57
N GLY A 513 -11.20 -26.86 11.61
CA GLY A 513 -10.90 -26.06 12.80
C GLY A 513 -10.88 -24.55 12.55
N LYS A 514 -11.75 -24.07 11.65
CA LYS A 514 -11.78 -22.67 11.19
C LYS A 514 -12.56 -21.77 12.15
N ASN A 515 -12.04 -20.58 12.38
CA ASN A 515 -12.64 -19.55 13.25
C ASN A 515 -12.52 -18.14 12.63
N PRO A 516 -13.19 -17.87 11.48
CA PRO A 516 -13.25 -16.53 10.92
C PRO A 516 -13.78 -15.53 11.95
N THR A 517 -13.03 -14.44 12.12
CA THR A 517 -13.29 -13.39 13.10
C THR A 517 -13.39 -12.04 12.40
N LEU A 518 -14.49 -11.33 12.67
CA LEU A 518 -14.76 -9.97 12.21
C LEU A 518 -14.83 -9.04 13.43
N LYS A 519 -14.06 -7.95 13.45
CA LYS A 519 -14.00 -7.03 14.60
C LYS A 519 -14.09 -5.55 14.22
N GLN A 520 -14.65 -4.74 15.09
CA GLN A 520 -14.36 -3.30 15.16
C GLN A 520 -13.54 -3.04 16.41
N GLU A 521 -12.26 -2.75 16.22
CA GLU A 521 -11.32 -2.62 17.32
C GLU A 521 -11.31 -1.19 17.86
N ARG A 522 -11.32 -1.06 19.19
CA ARG A 522 -10.94 0.15 19.93
C ARG A 522 -11.75 1.42 19.56
N LYS A 523 -13.04 1.28 19.27
CA LYS A 523 -13.93 2.41 18.97
C LYS A 523 -14.09 3.32 20.19
N GLY A 524 -14.00 4.62 19.98
CA GLY A 524 -14.07 5.61 21.07
C GLY A 524 -12.84 5.64 22.00
N ALA A 525 -11.69 5.08 21.58
CA ALA A 525 -10.45 5.14 22.34
C ALA A 525 -10.13 6.58 22.81
N GLY A 526 -9.73 6.72 24.08
CA GLY A 526 -9.53 7.99 24.76
C GLY A 526 -10.81 8.76 25.16
N GLY A 527 -11.99 8.36 24.65
CA GLY A 527 -13.27 9.00 24.93
C GLY A 527 -14.17 8.26 25.94
N ILE A 528 -13.99 6.94 26.10
CA ILE A 528 -14.77 6.11 27.03
C ILE A 528 -14.38 6.41 28.48
N LYS A 529 -15.38 6.43 29.37
CA LYS A 529 -15.21 6.68 30.80
C LYS A 529 -15.80 5.54 31.63
N VAL A 530 -15.19 5.31 32.79
CA VAL A 530 -15.77 4.44 33.82
C VAL A 530 -17.18 4.93 34.17
N GLY A 531 -18.14 4.01 34.17
CA GLY A 531 -19.56 4.32 34.42
C GLY A 531 -20.38 4.63 33.17
N ASP A 532 -19.76 4.81 32.00
CA ASP A 532 -20.51 4.94 30.74
C ASP A 532 -21.36 3.69 30.49
N LYS A 533 -22.56 3.88 29.92
CA LYS A 533 -23.41 2.78 29.47
C LYS A 533 -23.17 2.51 27.99
N VAL A 534 -22.76 1.31 27.65
CA VAL A 534 -22.58 0.89 26.26
C VAL A 534 -23.78 0.05 25.86
N LYS A 535 -24.47 0.44 24.78
CA LYS A 535 -25.50 -0.38 24.14
C LYS A 535 -25.03 -0.85 22.79
N ILE A 536 -25.08 -2.16 22.58
CA ILE A 536 -24.75 -2.79 21.30
C ILE A 536 -26.03 -3.38 20.74
N THR A 537 -26.32 -3.09 19.48
CA THR A 537 -27.42 -3.71 18.73
C THR A 537 -26.93 -4.23 17.39
N PHE A 538 -27.46 -5.35 16.93
CA PHE A 538 -27.22 -5.85 15.58
C PHE A 538 -28.35 -6.78 15.15
N ASP A 539 -28.59 -6.87 13.86
CA ASP A 539 -29.41 -7.91 13.27
C ASP A 539 -28.54 -9.09 12.87
N TYR A 540 -29.05 -10.31 13.09
CA TYR A 540 -28.34 -11.52 12.74
C TYR A 540 -29.25 -12.61 12.18
N LYS A 541 -28.68 -13.45 11.34
CA LYS A 541 -29.29 -14.66 10.78
C LYS A 541 -28.19 -15.71 10.63
N GLY A 542 -28.48 -16.99 10.82
CA GLY A 542 -27.42 -17.99 10.68
C GLY A 542 -27.87 -19.42 10.89
N ALA A 543 -27.01 -20.34 10.51
CA ALA A 543 -27.25 -21.78 10.63
C ALA A 543 -25.99 -22.49 11.11
N LEU A 544 -26.20 -23.50 11.96
CA LEU A 544 -25.18 -24.44 12.37
C LEU A 544 -25.56 -25.83 11.84
N THR A 545 -24.59 -26.58 11.35
CA THR A 545 -24.76 -28.00 11.00
C THR A 545 -23.69 -28.82 11.69
N GLY A 546 -23.97 -30.11 11.94
CA GLY A 546 -23.03 -31.01 12.60
C GLY A 546 -22.80 -30.68 14.08
N GLU A 547 -22.05 -31.55 14.77
CA GLU A 547 -21.62 -31.29 16.13
C GLU A 547 -20.48 -30.24 16.15
N SER A 548 -20.39 -29.44 17.21
CA SER A 548 -19.32 -28.46 17.44
C SER A 548 -19.32 -27.17 16.59
N GLY A 549 -20.40 -26.87 15.85
CA GLY A 549 -20.62 -25.51 15.32
C GLY A 549 -21.08 -24.56 16.44
N THR A 550 -20.56 -23.32 16.47
CA THR A 550 -21.04 -22.27 17.40
C THR A 550 -20.69 -20.86 16.91
N TYR A 551 -21.16 -19.85 17.64
CA TYR A 551 -20.72 -18.46 17.51
C TYR A 551 -20.05 -18.01 18.82
N SER A 552 -19.00 -17.19 18.70
CA SER A 552 -18.46 -16.42 19.84
C SER A 552 -18.63 -14.94 19.51
N LEU A 553 -19.51 -14.26 20.23
CA LEU A 553 -19.77 -12.83 20.05
C LEU A 553 -19.42 -12.11 21.35
N GLN A 554 -18.55 -11.11 21.27
CA GLN A 554 -17.97 -10.48 22.46
C GLN A 554 -17.84 -8.97 22.27
N SER A 555 -17.93 -8.25 23.37
CA SER A 555 -17.50 -6.86 23.47
C SER A 555 -16.40 -6.73 24.51
N PHE A 556 -15.36 -5.98 24.19
CA PHE A 556 -14.24 -5.71 25.09
C PHE A 556 -14.22 -4.22 25.41
N VAL A 557 -14.10 -3.88 26.69
CA VAL A 557 -13.59 -2.57 27.10
C VAL A 557 -12.07 -2.71 27.18
N GLU A 558 -11.39 -2.02 26.30
CA GLU A 558 -9.95 -2.13 26.08
C GLU A 558 -9.20 -1.18 27.03
N ALA A 559 -8.13 -1.69 27.62
CA ALA A 559 -7.12 -0.90 28.31
C ALA A 559 -6.02 -0.47 27.31
N ALA A 560 -5.08 0.38 27.73
CA ALA A 560 -3.92 0.71 26.91
C ALA A 560 -3.16 -0.56 26.47
N ASN A 561 -3.00 -1.51 27.41
CA ASN A 561 -2.28 -2.77 27.22
C ASN A 561 -3.12 -3.97 27.69
N GLY A 562 -4.19 -4.28 26.95
CA GLY A 562 -5.01 -5.48 27.16
C GLY A 562 -6.49 -5.18 27.29
N VAL A 563 -7.22 -6.02 28.01
CA VAL A 563 -8.67 -5.92 28.19
C VAL A 563 -9.01 -5.66 29.66
N ASN A 564 -9.83 -4.65 29.90
CA ASN A 564 -10.35 -4.32 31.24
C ASN A 564 -11.65 -5.07 31.55
N GLN A 565 -12.53 -5.25 30.56
CA GLN A 565 -13.82 -5.92 30.74
C GLN A 565 -14.20 -6.69 29.47
N VAL A 566 -14.68 -7.92 29.64
CA VAL A 566 -15.25 -8.74 28.55
C VAL A 566 -16.74 -8.91 28.80
N VAL A 567 -17.55 -8.70 27.77
CA VAL A 567 -19.00 -8.92 27.78
C VAL A 567 -19.34 -9.91 26.68
N ASN A 568 -19.84 -11.09 27.06
CA ASN A 568 -20.25 -12.12 26.12
C ASN A 568 -21.69 -11.86 25.65
N MET A 569 -21.90 -11.95 24.34
CA MET A 569 -23.21 -11.84 23.70
C MET A 569 -23.61 -13.23 23.18
N SER A 570 -24.72 -13.75 23.67
CA SER A 570 -25.19 -15.09 23.29
C SER A 570 -26.41 -14.98 22.37
N VAL A 571 -26.32 -15.62 21.20
CA VAL A 571 -27.42 -15.71 20.24
C VAL A 571 -27.68 -17.17 19.87
N ASN A 572 -28.94 -17.51 19.60
CA ASN A 572 -29.31 -18.81 19.06
C ASN A 572 -29.36 -18.74 17.53
N PRO A 573 -28.82 -19.72 16.79
CA PRO A 573 -28.93 -19.79 15.33
C PRO A 573 -30.39 -19.79 14.88
N THR A 574 -30.66 -19.11 13.77
CA THR A 574 -32.01 -18.85 13.28
C THR A 574 -31.98 -18.67 11.76
N SER A 575 -32.91 -19.34 11.08
CA SER A 575 -33.09 -19.23 9.63
C SER A 575 -33.76 -17.91 9.20
N THR A 576 -34.23 -17.12 10.17
CA THR A 576 -34.83 -15.79 9.95
C THR A 576 -34.02 -14.72 10.68
N TRP A 577 -34.01 -13.50 10.15
CA TRP A 577 -33.35 -12.39 10.81
C TRP A 577 -33.97 -12.08 12.17
N GLN A 578 -33.12 -11.95 13.18
CA GLN A 578 -33.46 -11.55 14.54
C GLN A 578 -32.64 -10.33 14.92
N ASN A 579 -33.17 -9.50 15.80
CA ASN A 579 -32.44 -8.38 16.38
C ASN A 579 -31.87 -8.79 17.74
N TYR A 580 -30.62 -8.46 18.00
CA TYR A 580 -29.98 -8.59 19.30
C TYR A 580 -29.69 -7.21 19.89
N THR A 581 -29.89 -7.06 21.19
CA THR A 581 -29.56 -5.85 21.94
C THR A 581 -28.99 -6.23 23.31
N ILE A 582 -27.86 -5.63 23.68
CA ILE A 582 -27.31 -5.68 25.04
C ILE A 582 -26.96 -4.28 25.51
N THR A 583 -27.05 -4.04 26.82
CA THR A 583 -26.52 -2.83 27.45
C THR A 583 -25.73 -3.21 28.69
N TYR A 584 -24.54 -2.65 28.84
CA TYR A 584 -23.68 -2.87 30.00
C TYR A 584 -23.04 -1.55 30.46
N THR A 585 -22.63 -1.51 31.72
CA THR A 585 -21.89 -0.37 32.28
C THR A 585 -20.40 -0.67 32.22
N VAL A 586 -19.60 0.33 31.81
CA VAL A 586 -18.14 0.27 31.82
C VAL A 586 -17.65 0.18 33.28
N ALA A 587 -16.98 -0.93 33.60
CA ALA A 587 -16.45 -1.20 34.93
C ALA A 587 -15.25 -0.30 35.28
N ALA A 588 -14.90 -0.24 36.57
CA ALA A 588 -13.70 0.47 37.01
C ALA A 588 -12.42 -0.15 36.42
N GLY A 589 -11.43 0.70 36.10
CA GLY A 589 -10.14 0.28 35.54
C GLY A 589 -9.69 1.18 34.39
N ASP A 590 -8.67 0.75 33.66
CA ASP A 590 -8.19 1.45 32.46
C ASP A 590 -9.12 1.15 31.28
N VAL A 591 -9.72 2.20 30.73
CA VAL A 591 -10.69 2.12 29.62
C VAL A 591 -10.23 2.92 28.41
N SER A 592 -8.98 3.37 28.42
CA SER A 592 -8.41 4.27 27.41
C SER A 592 -8.36 3.65 26.02
N GLY A 593 -8.40 2.32 25.90
CA GLY A 593 -8.39 1.60 24.63
C GLY A 593 -9.72 1.61 23.89
N GLY A 594 -10.83 2.06 24.50
CA GLY A 594 -12.14 2.12 23.85
C GLY A 594 -12.92 0.81 23.90
N ILE A 595 -13.87 0.64 22.98
CA ILE A 595 -14.74 -0.54 22.86
C ILE A 595 -14.38 -1.34 21.61
N THR A 596 -14.09 -2.62 21.76
CA THR A 596 -13.97 -3.57 20.64
C THR A 596 -15.22 -4.43 20.58
N THR A 597 -15.84 -4.57 19.40
CA THR A 597 -16.92 -5.55 19.17
C THR A 597 -16.43 -6.64 18.22
N GLU A 598 -16.59 -7.90 18.60
CA GLU A 598 -16.07 -9.08 17.92
C GLU A 598 -17.17 -10.09 17.61
N PHE A 599 -17.15 -10.61 16.39
CA PHE A 599 -18.01 -11.70 15.94
C PHE A 599 -17.18 -12.83 15.34
N VAL A 600 -17.40 -14.06 15.81
CA VAL A 600 -16.69 -15.25 15.34
C VAL A 600 -17.69 -16.35 14.99
N ALA A 601 -17.59 -16.88 13.77
CA ALA A 601 -18.21 -18.17 13.44
C ALA A 601 -17.19 -19.27 13.68
N ILE A 602 -17.55 -20.31 14.44
CA ILE A 602 -16.63 -21.36 14.87
C ILE A 602 -17.14 -22.70 14.38
N CYS A 603 -16.25 -23.49 13.80
CA CYS A 603 -16.51 -24.88 13.50
C CYS A 603 -15.33 -25.76 13.93
N GLY A 604 -15.61 -26.71 14.83
CA GLY A 604 -14.62 -27.68 15.30
C GLY A 604 -14.20 -28.69 14.22
N GLY A 605 -13.21 -29.53 14.55
CA GLY A 605 -12.65 -30.55 13.65
C GLY A 605 -13.58 -31.72 13.28
N VAL A 606 -14.85 -31.68 13.67
CA VAL A 606 -15.80 -32.79 13.47
C VAL A 606 -16.36 -32.73 12.06
N ALA A 607 -16.29 -33.85 11.33
CA ALA A 607 -16.82 -33.96 9.98
C ALA A 607 -18.31 -33.59 9.92
N GLY A 608 -18.68 -32.76 8.94
CA GLY A 608 -20.06 -32.25 8.76
C GLY A 608 -20.41 -31.01 9.58
N CYS A 609 -19.49 -30.53 10.42
CA CYS A 609 -19.64 -29.25 11.10
C CYS A 609 -19.69 -28.08 10.09
N SER A 610 -20.60 -27.13 10.29
CA SER A 610 -20.50 -25.80 9.68
C SER A 610 -21.14 -24.74 10.56
N SER A 611 -20.65 -23.51 10.43
CA SER A 611 -21.20 -22.34 11.12
C SER A 611 -21.30 -21.19 10.13
N THR A 612 -22.52 -20.71 9.88
CA THR A 612 -22.78 -19.56 8.99
C THR A 612 -23.46 -18.46 9.78
N LEU A 613 -22.85 -17.28 9.86
CA LEU A 613 -23.40 -16.11 10.53
C LEU A 613 -23.49 -14.95 9.56
N TYR A 614 -24.69 -14.38 9.40
CA TYR A 614 -24.92 -13.10 8.75
C TYR A 614 -25.14 -12.04 9.82
N LEU A 615 -24.56 -10.86 9.61
CA LEU A 615 -24.67 -9.69 10.49
C LEU A 615 -25.05 -8.48 9.66
N ASP A 616 -25.96 -7.69 10.19
CA ASP A 616 -26.41 -6.44 9.57
C ASP A 616 -26.74 -5.43 10.68
N ASN A 617 -26.76 -4.14 10.33
CA ASN A 617 -27.14 -3.04 11.23
C ASN A 617 -26.42 -3.04 12.59
N VAL A 618 -25.12 -3.33 12.61
CA VAL A 618 -24.33 -3.31 13.85
C VAL A 618 -24.16 -1.87 14.34
N SER A 619 -24.48 -1.63 15.60
CA SER A 619 -24.49 -0.32 16.23
C SER A 619 -23.94 -0.42 17.65
N VAL A 620 -23.14 0.56 18.05
CA VAL A 620 -22.54 0.67 19.38
C VAL A 620 -22.76 2.09 19.88
N VAL A 621 -23.66 2.30 20.83
CA VAL A 621 -24.00 3.63 21.36
C VAL A 621 -23.49 3.80 22.78
N ILE A 622 -22.82 4.92 23.06
CA ILE A 622 -22.34 5.29 24.40
C ILE A 622 -23.33 6.26 25.06
N ASN A 623 -23.75 5.93 26.28
CA ASN A 623 -24.80 6.62 27.05
C ASN A 623 -26.11 6.79 26.26
N PRO A 624 -26.70 5.67 25.78
CA PRO A 624 -27.93 5.63 24.96
C PRO A 624 -29.19 6.10 25.70
#